data_AF-A0A2E1NRP3-F1
#
_entry.id   AF-A0A2E1NRP3-F1
#
_cell.length_a   1.000
_cell.length_b   1.000
_cell.length_c   1.000
_cell.angle_alpha   90.00
_cell.angle_beta   90.00
_cell.angle_gamma   90.00
#
_symmetry.space_group_name_H-M   'P 1'
#
loop_
_entity.id
_entity.type
_entity.pdbx_description
1 polymer ?
#
loop_
_entity_poly.entity_id
_entity_poly.type
_entity_poly.pdbx_seq_one_letter_code
_entity_poly.pdbx_strand_id
1 'polypeptide(L)'
;MASEPESVLREGVVGDIAERHGKSAAQVVLRWGIQRGTAVIPKSTKATRRQENIDVFDFELSAEDMAQLSALDRGRRFNNPADFCEGAFNTFHAIYE
;
A
#
# COMPACT_ATOMS: atom_id res chain seq x y z
N MET A 1 -9.29 11.26 7.75
CA MET A 1 -8.32 10.77 6.74
C MET A 1 -6.87 10.74 7.25
N ALA A 2 -6.04 9.80 6.78
CA ALA A 2 -4.58 9.71 6.99
C ALA A 2 -3.79 10.80 6.27
N SER A 3 -2.57 11.05 6.71
CA SER A 3 -1.67 12.12 6.21
C SER A 3 -0.35 11.56 5.66
N GLU A 4 0.37 12.35 4.86
CA GLU A 4 1.63 11.93 4.21
C GLU A 4 2.66 11.27 5.14
N PRO A 5 2.89 11.75 6.39
CA PRO A 5 3.81 11.10 7.32
C PRO A 5 3.45 9.65 7.67
N GLU A 6 2.17 9.29 7.55
CA GLU A 6 1.64 7.95 7.85
C GLU A 6 1.71 7.01 6.66
N SER A 7 2.42 7.40 5.59
CA SER A 7 2.60 6.57 4.41
C SER A 7 3.38 5.32 4.76
N VAL A 8 2.83 4.16 4.40
CA VAL A 8 3.50 2.86 4.55
C VAL A 8 4.84 2.79 3.83
N LEU A 9 5.06 3.61 2.80
CA LEU A 9 6.34 3.68 2.09
C LEU A 9 7.49 4.24 2.95
N ARG A 10 7.19 4.80 4.12
CA ARG A 10 8.16 5.35 5.09
C ARG A 10 8.32 4.48 6.33
N GLU A 11 7.57 3.39 6.45
CA GLU A 11 7.65 2.49 7.59
C GLU A 11 8.96 1.70 7.53
N GLY A 12 9.71 1.66 8.64
CA GLY A 12 11.03 1.01 8.70
C GLY A 12 10.99 -0.44 8.23
N VAL A 13 9.96 -1.20 8.64
CA VAL A 13 9.77 -2.60 8.23
C VAL A 13 9.65 -2.77 6.71
N VAL A 14 9.05 -1.81 6.00
CA VAL A 14 8.94 -1.86 4.53
C VAL A 14 10.31 -1.61 3.90
N GLY A 15 11.09 -0.69 4.48
CA GLY A 15 12.48 -0.44 4.09
C GLY A 15 13.37 -1.65 4.29
N ASP A 16 13.33 -2.28 5.47
CA ASP A 16 14.13 -3.45 5.79
C ASP A 16 13.84 -4.62 4.84
N ILE A 17 12.56 -4.86 4.54
CA ILE A 17 12.14 -5.88 3.57
C ILE A 17 12.63 -5.52 2.17
N ALA A 18 12.52 -4.25 1.77
CA ALA A 18 12.97 -3.79 0.46
C ALA A 18 14.49 -4.02 0.28
N GLU A 19 15.29 -3.72 1.30
CA GLU A 19 16.73 -3.97 1.30
C GLU A 19 17.06 -5.47 1.18
N ARG A 20 16.38 -6.35 1.94
CA ARG A 20 16.59 -7.81 1.86
C ARG A 20 16.35 -8.38 0.46
N HIS A 21 15.37 -7.84 -0.26
CA HIS A 21 15.00 -8.30 -1.61
C HIS A 21 15.70 -7.52 -2.74
N GLY A 22 16.48 -6.48 -2.42
CA GLY A 22 17.09 -5.61 -3.43
C GLY A 22 16.05 -4.84 -4.26
N LYS A 23 14.93 -4.48 -3.64
CA LYS A 23 13.77 -3.83 -4.28
C LYS A 23 13.50 -2.48 -3.64
N SER A 24 12.57 -1.72 -4.19
CA SER A 24 12.07 -0.49 -3.56
C SER A 24 10.92 -0.77 -2.59
N ALA A 25 10.68 0.17 -1.65
CA ALA A 25 9.52 0.11 -0.77
C ALA A 25 8.19 0.04 -1.53
N ALA A 26 8.09 0.70 -2.69
CA ALA A 26 6.91 0.63 -3.54
C ALA A 26 6.72 -0.77 -4.12
N GLN A 27 7.78 -1.41 -4.61
CA GLN A 27 7.73 -2.78 -5.11
C GLN A 27 7.29 -3.77 -4.03
N VAL A 28 7.79 -3.62 -2.79
CA VAL A 28 7.37 -4.46 -1.66
C VAL A 28 5.87 -4.35 -1.39
N VAL A 29 5.33 -3.12 -1.30
CA VAL A 29 3.90 -2.91 -1.04
C VAL A 29 3.02 -3.42 -2.19
N LEU A 30 3.47 -3.24 -3.44
CA LEU A 30 2.78 -3.78 -4.62
C LEU A 30 2.78 -5.31 -4.61
N ARG A 31 3.94 -5.93 -4.36
CA ARG A 31 4.08 -7.38 -4.25
C ARG A 31 3.19 -7.94 -3.14
N TRP A 32 3.16 -7.30 -1.98
CA TRP A 32 2.30 -7.70 -0.87
C TRP A 32 0.83 -7.74 -1.26
N GLY A 33 0.33 -6.70 -1.94
CA GLY A 33 -1.05 -6.65 -2.44
C GLY A 33 -1.37 -7.77 -3.42
N ILE A 34 -0.48 -8.01 -4.39
CA ILE A 34 -0.65 -9.08 -5.39
C ILE A 34 -0.62 -10.46 -4.73
N GLN A 35 0.34 -10.70 -3.85
CA GLN A 35 0.57 -12.02 -3.22
C GLN A 35 -0.55 -12.42 -2.26
N ARG A 36 -1.27 -11.46 -1.67
CA ARG A 36 -2.51 -11.72 -0.90
C ARG A 36 -3.77 -11.86 -1.76
N GLY A 37 -3.62 -11.92 -3.09
CA GLY A 37 -4.73 -12.07 -4.03
C GLY A 37 -5.50 -10.78 -4.34
N THR A 38 -4.92 -9.61 -4.08
CA THR A 38 -5.56 -8.31 -4.36
C THR A 38 -4.97 -7.68 -5.63
N ALA A 39 -5.85 -7.28 -6.56
CA ALA A 39 -5.44 -6.51 -7.73
C ALA A 39 -4.97 -5.11 -7.31
N VAL A 40 -3.82 -4.67 -7.82
CA VAL A 40 -3.24 -3.35 -7.55
C VAL A 40 -3.15 -2.52 -8.83
N ILE A 41 -3.43 -1.22 -8.74
CA ILE A 41 -3.47 -0.29 -9.87
C ILE A 41 -2.53 0.91 -9.65
N PRO A 42 -1.20 0.73 -9.65
CA PRO A 42 -0.27 1.81 -9.41
C PRO A 42 -0.25 2.83 -10.55
N LYS A 43 -0.22 4.12 -10.20
CA LYS A 43 -0.14 5.22 -11.18
C LYS A 43 1.22 5.90 -11.15
N SER A 44 1.83 6.07 -12.34
CA SER A 44 3.03 6.90 -12.51
C SER A 44 3.11 7.52 -13.91
N THR A 45 3.47 8.80 -13.98
CA THR A 45 3.82 9.47 -15.24
C THR A 45 5.29 9.27 -15.63
N LYS A 46 6.16 8.89 -14.67
CA LYS A 46 7.59 8.64 -14.89
C LYS A 46 7.80 7.23 -15.43
N ALA A 47 8.48 7.12 -16.58
CA ALA A 47 8.71 5.84 -17.26
C ALA A 47 9.51 4.86 -16.39
N THR A 48 10.56 5.34 -15.71
CA THR A 48 11.38 4.53 -14.80
C THR A 48 10.55 3.88 -13.70
N ARG A 49 9.65 4.65 -13.06
CA ARG A 49 8.73 4.12 -12.04
C ARG A 49 7.68 3.18 -12.60
N ARG A 50 7.23 3.36 -13.86
CA ARG A 50 6.31 2.39 -14.48
C ARG A 50 6.99 1.03 -14.67
N GLN A 51 8.25 1.04 -15.09
CA GLN A 51 9.07 -0.17 -15.20
C GLN A 51 9.26 -0.81 -13.82
N GLU A 52 9.69 -0.02 -12.83
CA GLU A 52 9.86 -0.49 -11.45
C GLU A 52 8.57 -1.11 -10.88
N ASN A 53 7.41 -0.49 -11.11
CA ASN A 53 6.11 -0.99 -10.62
C ASN A 53 5.67 -2.31 -11.26
N ILE A 54 6.11 -2.62 -12.48
CA ILE A 54 5.76 -3.90 -13.14
C ILE A 54 6.76 -5.01 -12.78
N ASP A 55 7.99 -4.65 -12.39
CA ASP A 55 9.06 -5.56 -11.98
C ASP A 55 8.85 -6.07 -10.53
N VAL A 56 7.65 -6.60 -10.27
CA VAL A 56 7.22 -7.13 -8.95
C VAL A 56 6.86 -8.62 -8.97
N PHE A 57 7.10 -9.29 -10.09
CA PHE A 57 6.78 -10.71 -10.29
C PHE A 57 8.01 -11.62 -10.22
N ASP A 58 9.21 -11.05 -10.16
CA ASP A 58 10.51 -11.74 -10.11
C ASP A 58 11.00 -12.04 -8.70
N PHE A 59 10.21 -11.70 -7.67
CA PHE A 59 10.49 -12.02 -6.27
C PHE A 59 9.21 -12.37 -5.50
N GLU A 60 9.38 -12.96 -4.32
CA GLU A 60 8.29 -13.36 -3.44
C GLU A 60 8.60 -12.95 -1.99
N LEU A 61 7.57 -12.48 -1.28
CA LEU A 61 7.68 -12.16 0.13
C LEU A 61 7.53 -13.43 0.96
N SER A 62 8.38 -13.61 1.97
CA SER A 62 8.25 -14.74 2.88
C SER A 62 6.98 -14.64 3.72
N ALA A 63 6.56 -15.73 4.36
CA ALA A 63 5.44 -15.72 5.29
C ALA A 63 5.65 -14.71 6.44
N GLU A 64 6.90 -14.55 6.89
CA GLU A 64 7.29 -13.58 7.90
C GLU A 64 7.15 -12.14 7.38
N ASP A 65 7.67 -11.84 6.19
CA ASP A 65 7.51 -10.52 5.55
C ASP A 65 6.02 -10.16 5.42
N MET A 66 5.20 -11.11 4.96
CA MET A 66 3.76 -10.92 4.79
C MET A 66 3.06 -10.64 6.13
N ALA A 67 3.44 -11.32 7.21
CA ALA A 67 2.91 -11.09 8.55
C ALA A 67 3.32 -9.71 9.09
N GLN A 68 4.60 -9.35 8.94
CA GLN A 68 5.14 -8.06 9.37
C GLN A 68 4.45 -6.88 8.66
N LEU A 69 4.26 -6.97 7.35
CA LEU A 69 3.54 -5.97 6.57
C LEU A 69 2.06 -5.87 6.95
N SER A 70 1.43 -7.01 7.26
CA SER A 70 0.02 -7.02 7.68
C SER A 70 -0.18 -6.39 9.06
N ALA A 71 0.81 -6.47 9.94
CA ALA A 71 0.78 -5.84 11.27
C ALA A 71 0.86 -4.29 11.22
N LEU A 72 1.10 -3.68 10.05
CA LEU A 72 1.07 -2.23 9.86
C LEU A 72 -0.34 -1.63 9.80
N ASP A 73 -1.39 -2.45 9.76
CA ASP A 73 -2.76 -1.93 9.74
C ASP A 73 -3.07 -1.12 11.00
N ARG A 74 -3.59 0.09 10.79
CA ARG A 74 -3.99 1.05 11.84
C ARG A 74 -5.45 1.47 11.69
N GLY A 75 -6.22 0.81 10.82
CA GLY A 75 -7.60 1.19 10.51
C GLY A 75 -7.73 2.56 9.82
N ARG A 76 -6.63 3.08 9.27
CA ARG A 76 -6.54 4.43 8.70
C ARG A 76 -6.64 4.41 7.18
N ARG A 77 -7.29 5.44 6.62
CA ARG A 77 -7.51 5.59 5.17
C ARG A 77 -7.03 6.95 4.69
N PHE A 78 -6.25 6.97 3.61
CA PHE A 78 -5.84 8.21 2.92
C PHE A 78 -6.97 8.85 2.15
N ASN A 79 -7.90 8.04 1.65
CA ASN A 79 -9.14 8.48 1.03
C ASN A 79 -10.29 7.79 1.75
N ASN A 80 -11.12 8.57 2.45
CA ASN A 80 -12.30 8.07 3.15
C ASN A 80 -13.57 8.63 2.50
N PRO A 81 -14.27 7.84 1.67
CA PRO A 81 -15.56 8.22 1.10
C PRO A 81 -16.58 8.75 2.12
N ALA A 82 -16.60 8.22 3.35
CA ALA A 82 -17.54 8.65 4.37
C ALA A 82 -17.34 10.13 4.74
N ASP A 83 -16.07 10.57 4.89
CA ASP A 83 -15.71 11.96 5.17
C ASP A 83 -16.15 12.89 4.02
N PHE A 84 -16.03 12.42 2.77
CA PHE A 84 -16.50 13.17 1.59
C PHE A 84 -18.03 13.26 1.53
N CYS A 85 -18.71 12.12 1.69
CA CYS A 85 -20.16 12.03 1.57
C CYS A 85 -20.90 12.83 2.64
N GLU A 86 -20.37 12.89 3.86
CA GLU A 86 -20.95 13.70 4.92
C GLU A 86 -20.96 15.19 4.52
N GLY A 87 -19.85 15.69 3.98
CA GLY A 87 -19.77 17.08 3.50
C GLY A 87 -20.57 17.37 2.22
N ALA A 88 -20.60 16.42 1.27
CA ALA A 88 -21.23 16.62 -0.04
C ALA A 88 -22.74 16.33 -0.05
N PHE A 89 -23.18 15.37 0.75
CA PHE A 89 -24.54 14.81 0.71
C PHE A 89 -25.25 14.85 2.07
N ASN A 90 -24.64 15.43 3.11
CA ASN A 90 -25.17 15.46 4.47
C ASN A 90 -25.57 14.06 5.00
N THR A 91 -24.86 13.03 4.53
CA THR A 91 -25.14 11.62 4.85
C THR A 91 -23.82 10.88 5.03
N PHE A 92 -23.64 10.25 6.18
CA PHE A 92 -22.49 9.41 6.44
C PHE A 92 -22.68 8.03 5.79
N HIS A 93 -21.80 7.66 4.88
CA HIS A 93 -21.80 6.34 4.23
C HIS A 93 -20.59 5.53 4.70
N ALA A 94 -20.81 4.66 5.69
CA ALA A 94 -19.77 3.75 6.20
C ALA A 94 -19.33 2.76 5.11
N ILE A 95 -18.04 2.43 5.08
CA ILE A 95 -17.47 1.49 4.09
C ILE A 95 -17.63 0.03 4.56
N TYR A 96 -17.58 -0.17 5.87
CA TYR A 96 -17.81 -1.45 6.55
C TYR A 96 -18.77 -1.20 7.71
N GLU A 97 -19.49 -2.25 8.13
CA GLU A 97 -20.40 -2.23 9.29
C GLU A 97 -19.70 -1.87 10.60
#